data_AF-K9PAD1-F1
#
_entry.id   AF-K9PAD1-F1
#
_cell.length_a   1.000
_cell.length_b   1.000
_cell.length_c   1.000
_cell.angle_alpha   90.00
_cell.angle_beta   90.00
_cell.angle_gamma   90.00
#
_symmetry.space_group_name_H-M   'P 1'
#
loop_
_entity.id
_entity.type
_entity.pdbx_description
1 polymer ?
#
loop_
_entity_poly.entity_id
_entity_poly.type
_entity_poly.pdbx_seq_one_letter_code
_entity_poly.pdbx_strand_id
1 'polypeptide(L)'
;MASSHGSRCRSLLPVLLGLTLLGGGCQVGGVSEAGRERCRRLSAAAGNPLSAALIYVRCLPDTDRSLAKERAVMEKAAASRRAALEACRRRQRTITTLMESLRRTEEELAAAHNSPFRPSVAPPQPLDAGRESRYRPEDQRLDRERYEEALGAWEQQVAAERARWRQRREARIDAAQDRLNREARALRDLQPDLFTGPASIEFDPVAVGRVTAGCGG
;
A
#
# COMPACT_ATOMS: atom_id res chain seq x y z
N MET A 1 -22.84 -57.04 -29.69
CA MET A 1 -22.97 -58.49 -29.97
C MET A 1 -22.00 -58.85 -31.09
N ALA A 2 -21.27 -59.97 -30.91
CA ALA A 2 -20.46 -60.75 -31.88
C ALA A 2 -19.22 -60.06 -32.52
N SER A 3 -17.98 -60.46 -32.19
CA SER A 3 -17.20 -61.66 -32.63
C SER A 3 -16.67 -61.52 -34.08
N SER A 4 -15.38 -61.28 -34.28
CA SER A 4 -14.26 -62.25 -34.44
C SER A 4 -14.07 -62.79 -35.89
N HIS A 5 -12.81 -62.71 -36.36
CA HIS A 5 -12.10 -63.44 -37.45
C HIS A 5 -11.37 -62.42 -38.37
N GLY A 6 -10.15 -62.60 -38.86
CA GLY A 6 -9.22 -63.72 -38.87
C GLY A 6 -8.28 -63.57 -40.09
N SER A 7 -7.00 -63.88 -39.91
CA SER A 7 -6.02 -64.35 -40.92
C SER A 7 -5.44 -63.41 -42.00
N ARG A 8 -4.19 -63.01 -41.74
CA ARG A 8 -2.95 -63.28 -42.51
C ARG A 8 -3.02 -63.31 -44.04
N CYS A 9 -2.29 -62.38 -44.67
CA CYS A 9 -1.59 -62.62 -45.93
C CYS A 9 -0.13 -62.16 -45.80
N ARG A 10 0.79 -63.12 -45.87
CA ARG A 10 2.24 -62.92 -46.07
C ARG A 10 2.45 -62.58 -47.55
N SER A 11 3.26 -61.55 -47.85
CA SER A 11 4.40 -61.71 -48.77
C SER A 11 5.22 -60.42 -48.92
N LEU A 12 6.53 -60.60 -48.71
CA LEU A 12 7.64 -60.01 -49.47
C LEU A 12 7.95 -58.51 -49.30
N LEU A 13 8.82 -58.24 -48.33
CA LEU A 13 9.95 -57.31 -48.46
C LEU A 13 10.88 -57.81 -49.60
N PRO A 14 11.57 -56.93 -50.36
CA PRO A 14 12.71 -56.22 -49.78
C PRO A 14 12.96 -54.78 -50.27
N VAL A 15 13.56 -54.00 -49.36
CA VAL A 15 14.67 -53.07 -49.59
C VAL A 15 14.52 -52.09 -50.77
N LEU A 16 14.29 -50.82 -50.46
CA LEU A 16 15.12 -49.68 -50.92
C LEU A 16 14.56 -48.36 -50.37
N LEU A 17 15.44 -47.64 -49.65
CA LEU A 17 15.59 -46.19 -49.66
C LEU A 17 14.35 -45.31 -49.39
N GLY A 18 14.32 -44.71 -48.19
CA GLY A 18 13.43 -43.60 -47.86
C GLY A 18 13.72 -42.96 -46.50
N LEU A 19 15.00 -42.85 -46.16
CA LEU A 19 15.51 -42.35 -44.89
C LEU A 19 15.62 -40.82 -44.95
N THR A 20 14.50 -40.10 -44.85
CA THR A 20 14.50 -38.63 -44.64
C THR A 20 13.26 -38.19 -43.86
N LEU A 21 13.10 -38.66 -42.63
CA LEU A 21 12.08 -38.13 -41.71
C LEU A 21 12.54 -38.27 -40.26
N LEU A 22 13.76 -37.77 -39.98
CA LEU A 22 14.24 -37.44 -38.64
C LEU A 22 15.16 -36.22 -38.79
N GLY A 23 14.56 -35.08 -39.18
CA GLY A 23 15.16 -33.75 -39.01
C GLY A 23 15.15 -33.35 -37.54
N GLY A 24 15.65 -34.23 -36.66
CA GLY A 24 16.10 -33.86 -35.33
C GLY A 24 17.39 -33.09 -35.52
N GLY A 25 17.26 -31.78 -35.72
CA GLY A 25 18.38 -30.86 -35.67
C GLY A 25 18.99 -30.92 -34.28
N CYS A 26 19.93 -31.83 -34.08
CA CYS A 26 20.97 -31.69 -33.06
C CYS A 26 21.74 -30.42 -33.43
N GLN A 27 21.30 -29.27 -32.89
CA GLN A 27 22.12 -28.07 -32.85
C GLN A 27 23.38 -28.41 -32.06
N VAL A 28 24.43 -28.77 -32.78
CA VAL A 28 25.78 -28.87 -32.24
C VAL A 28 26.20 -27.45 -31.85
N GLY A 29 26.03 -27.14 -30.56
CA GLY A 29 26.79 -26.13 -29.82
C GLY A 29 26.69 -24.69 -30.32
N GLY A 30 25.58 -24.01 -30.02
CA GLY A 30 25.50 -22.56 -30.07
C GLY A 30 26.38 -21.94 -28.97
N VAL A 31 27.69 -21.84 -29.22
CA VAL A 31 28.63 -21.24 -28.27
C VAL A 31 28.50 -19.71 -28.34
N SER A 32 28.32 -19.05 -27.20
CA SER A 32 28.22 -17.60 -27.15
C SER A 32 29.52 -16.93 -27.63
N GLU A 33 29.41 -15.77 -28.27
CA GLU A 33 30.57 -14.99 -28.72
C GLU A 33 31.49 -14.59 -27.54
N ALA A 34 30.90 -14.33 -26.38
CA ALA A 34 31.64 -14.08 -25.14
C ALA A 34 32.42 -15.31 -24.64
N GLY A 35 31.84 -16.52 -24.76
CA GLY A 35 32.51 -17.78 -24.44
C GLY A 35 33.67 -18.07 -25.38
N ARG A 36 33.47 -17.86 -26.69
CA ARG A 36 34.52 -17.98 -27.72
C ARG A 36 35.69 -17.05 -27.46
N GLU A 37 35.41 -15.78 -27.14
CA GLU A 37 36.45 -14.78 -26.88
C GLU A 37 37.25 -15.10 -25.60
N ARG A 38 36.57 -15.53 -24.52
CA ARG A 38 37.23 -15.94 -23.27
C ARG A 38 38.12 -17.17 -23.46
N CYS A 39 37.66 -18.17 -24.22
CA CYS A 39 38.45 -19.35 -24.54
C CYS A 39 39.59 -19.07 -25.53
N ARG A 40 39.42 -18.13 -26.47
CA ARG A 40 40.47 -17.69 -27.40
C ARG A 40 41.67 -17.11 -26.65
N ARG A 41 41.42 -16.27 -25.63
CA ARG A 41 42.49 -15.71 -24.77
C ARG A 41 43.23 -16.79 -23.98
N LEU A 42 42.51 -17.80 -23.47
CA LEU A 42 43.12 -18.91 -22.75
C LEU A 42 43.97 -19.81 -23.67
N SER A 43 43.50 -20.07 -24.89
CA SER A 43 44.25 -20.86 -25.88
C SER A 43 45.46 -20.12 -26.45
N ALA A 44 45.44 -18.78 -26.50
CA ALA A 44 46.54 -17.97 -27.01
C ALA A 44 47.79 -18.02 -26.11
N ALA A 45 47.64 -18.45 -24.85
CA ALA A 45 48.76 -18.70 -23.95
C ALA A 45 49.49 -20.03 -24.23
N ALA A 46 48.95 -20.87 -25.12
CA ALA A 46 49.54 -22.15 -25.47
C ALA A 46 50.55 -21.98 -26.62
N GLY A 47 51.84 -22.20 -26.34
CA GLY A 47 52.94 -21.95 -27.28
C GLY A 47 52.97 -22.85 -28.53
N ASN A 48 51.98 -23.71 -28.76
CA ASN A 48 51.87 -24.52 -29.97
C ASN A 48 50.40 -24.59 -30.48
N PRO A 49 50.18 -24.69 -31.80
CA PRO A 49 48.85 -24.58 -32.41
C PRO A 49 47.94 -25.76 -32.09
N LEU A 50 48.50 -26.97 -31.92
CA LEU A 50 47.73 -28.18 -31.59
C LEU A 50 47.19 -28.13 -30.16
N SER A 51 47.98 -27.69 -29.17
CA SER A 51 47.47 -27.54 -27.80
C SER A 51 46.53 -26.34 -27.69
N ALA A 52 46.75 -25.25 -28.43
CA ALA A 52 45.82 -24.12 -28.49
C ALA A 52 44.43 -24.59 -28.97
N ALA A 53 44.36 -25.39 -30.04
CA ALA A 53 43.11 -25.94 -30.54
C ALA A 53 42.42 -26.88 -29.53
N LEU A 54 43.17 -27.77 -28.87
CA LEU A 54 42.64 -28.67 -27.86
C LEU A 54 42.11 -27.94 -26.62
N ILE A 55 42.83 -26.93 -26.13
CA ILE A 55 42.43 -26.09 -24.99
C ILE A 55 41.16 -25.31 -25.35
N TYR A 56 41.10 -24.74 -26.56
CA TYR A 56 39.92 -24.01 -27.02
C TYR A 56 38.67 -24.89 -27.06
N VAL A 57 38.73 -26.06 -27.72
CA VAL A 57 37.58 -26.97 -27.84
C VAL A 57 37.11 -27.49 -26.48
N ARG A 58 38.04 -27.77 -25.56
CA ARG A 58 37.73 -28.24 -24.20
C ARG A 58 37.15 -27.14 -23.30
N CYS A 59 37.49 -25.87 -23.55
CA CYS A 59 37.05 -24.71 -22.77
C CYS A 59 35.61 -24.26 -23.09
N LEU A 60 35.16 -24.41 -24.34
CA LEU A 60 33.88 -23.89 -24.84
C LEU A 60 32.64 -24.33 -24.00
N PRO A 61 32.40 -25.63 -23.73
CA PRO A 61 31.17 -26.07 -23.08
C PRO A 61 31.05 -25.60 -21.61
N ASP A 62 32.16 -25.53 -20.87
CA ASP A 62 32.16 -25.11 -19.47
C ASP A 62 32.05 -23.59 -19.31
N THR A 63 32.63 -22.84 -20.25
CA THR A 63 32.66 -21.37 -20.21
C THR A 63 31.29 -20.75 -20.47
N ASP A 64 30.51 -21.29 -21.41
CA ASP A 64 29.15 -20.79 -21.62
C ASP A 64 28.22 -21.15 -20.47
N ARG A 65 28.39 -22.35 -19.90
CA ARG A 65 27.64 -22.76 -18.71
C ARG A 65 27.98 -21.88 -17.51
N SER A 66 29.23 -21.46 -17.34
CA SER A 66 29.61 -20.51 -16.27
C SER A 66 29.08 -19.11 -16.52
N LEU A 67 29.18 -18.57 -17.75
CA LEU A 67 28.63 -17.27 -18.12
C LEU A 67 27.10 -17.22 -17.99
N ALA A 68 26.40 -18.28 -18.34
CA ALA A 68 24.96 -18.38 -18.15
C ALA A 68 24.58 -18.36 -16.65
N LYS A 69 25.36 -19.05 -15.80
CA LYS A 69 25.18 -18.99 -14.34
C LYS A 69 25.48 -17.60 -13.77
N GLU A 70 26.56 -16.97 -14.21
CA GLU A 70 26.92 -15.60 -13.80
C GLU A 70 25.80 -14.60 -14.16
N ARG A 71 25.27 -14.67 -15.39
CA ARG A 71 24.12 -13.84 -15.82
C ARG A 71 22.88 -14.11 -14.97
N ALA A 72 22.52 -15.37 -14.73
CA ALA A 72 21.37 -15.72 -13.90
C ALA A 72 21.52 -15.20 -12.45
N VAL A 73 22.73 -15.22 -11.89
CA VAL A 73 23.02 -14.64 -10.56
C VAL A 73 22.87 -13.12 -10.60
N MET A 74 23.41 -12.44 -11.61
CA MET A 74 23.30 -10.98 -11.77
C MET A 74 21.85 -10.53 -11.98
N GLU A 75 21.08 -11.26 -12.79
CA GLU A 75 19.65 -11.01 -13.00
C GLU A 75 18.86 -11.22 -11.71
N LYS A 76 19.14 -12.28 -10.94
CA LYS A 76 18.51 -12.52 -9.65
C LYS A 76 18.84 -11.42 -8.64
N ALA A 77 20.09 -10.94 -8.61
CA ALA A 77 20.51 -9.83 -7.75
C ALA A 77 19.87 -8.48 -8.19
N ALA A 78 19.74 -8.25 -9.50
CA ALA A 78 19.04 -7.08 -10.02
C ALA A 78 17.55 -7.13 -9.68
N ALA A 79 16.91 -8.29 -9.80
CA ALA A 79 15.52 -8.50 -9.44
C ALA A 79 15.29 -8.30 -7.93
N SER A 80 16.16 -8.85 -7.06
CA SER A 80 16.06 -8.64 -5.62
C SER A 80 16.24 -7.18 -5.24
N ARG A 81 17.18 -6.46 -5.88
CA ARG A 81 17.35 -5.02 -5.67
C ARG A 81 16.13 -4.22 -6.08
N ARG A 82 15.51 -4.54 -7.22
CA ARG A 82 14.24 -3.92 -7.66
C ARG A 82 13.12 -4.17 -6.66
N ALA A 83 12.96 -5.42 -6.21
CA ALA A 83 11.96 -5.78 -5.21
C ALA A 83 12.16 -5.05 -3.88
N ALA A 84 13.42 -4.90 -3.41
CA ALA A 84 13.74 -4.16 -2.20
C ALA A 84 13.40 -2.66 -2.33
N LEU A 85 13.71 -2.04 -3.47
CA LEU A 85 13.38 -0.64 -3.74
C LEU A 85 11.86 -0.42 -3.80
N GLU A 86 11.12 -1.34 -4.41
CA GLU A 86 9.65 -1.28 -4.44
C GLU A 86 9.04 -1.44 -3.05
N ALA A 87 9.53 -2.40 -2.25
CA ALA A 87 9.09 -2.58 -0.87
C ALA A 87 9.35 -1.33 -0.03
N CYS A 88 10.52 -0.70 -0.18
CA CYS A 88 10.85 0.55 0.48
C CYS A 88 9.90 1.68 0.05
N ARG A 89 9.65 1.86 -1.25
CA ARG A 89 8.72 2.90 -1.75
C ARG A 89 7.29 2.70 -1.24
N ARG A 90 6.82 1.44 -1.17
CA ARG A 90 5.50 1.12 -0.59
C ARG A 90 5.46 1.51 0.88
N ARG A 91 6.46 1.11 1.67
CA ARG A 91 6.56 1.46 3.09
C ARG A 91 6.61 2.97 3.30
N GLN A 92 7.40 3.69 2.51
CA GLN A 92 7.48 5.15 2.56
C GLN A 92 6.11 5.80 2.33
N ARG A 93 5.37 5.38 1.30
CA ARG A 93 4.01 5.88 1.03
C ARG A 93 3.05 5.59 2.18
N THR A 94 3.10 4.38 2.74
CA THR A 94 2.28 4.01 3.88
C THR A 94 2.57 4.90 5.09
N ILE A 95 3.84 5.15 5.39
CA ILE A 95 4.24 6.03 6.50
C ILE A 95 3.73 7.45 6.26
N THR A 96 3.95 8.03 5.07
CA THR A 96 3.50 9.40 4.77
C THR A 96 1.98 9.54 4.88
N THR A 97 1.22 8.56 4.37
CA THR A 97 -0.25 8.57 4.48
C THR A 97 -0.72 8.47 5.93
N LEU A 98 -0.07 7.64 6.74
CA LEU A 98 -0.40 7.52 8.16
C LEU A 98 -0.06 8.80 8.93
N MET A 99 1.06 9.45 8.64
CA MET A 99 1.43 10.74 9.27
C MET A 99 0.42 11.84 8.94
N GLU A 100 0.01 11.95 7.68
CA GLU A 100 -1.03 12.91 7.27
C GLU A 100 -2.38 12.61 7.92
N SER A 101 -2.76 11.33 8.00
CA SER A 101 -4.00 10.90 8.65
C SER A 101 -3.99 11.22 10.15
N LEU A 102 -2.85 11.02 10.82
CA LEU A 102 -2.71 11.29 12.25
C LEU A 102 -2.92 12.79 12.52
N ARG A 103 -2.25 13.65 11.75
CA ARG A 103 -2.44 15.11 11.84
C ARG A 103 -3.89 15.53 11.60
N ARG A 104 -4.56 14.97 10.59
CA ARG A 104 -5.99 15.26 10.35
C ARG A 104 -6.85 14.81 11.52
N THR A 105 -6.55 13.67 12.11
CA THR A 105 -7.29 13.14 13.26
C THR A 105 -7.08 14.02 14.50
N GLU A 106 -5.89 14.58 14.71
CA GLU A 106 -5.63 15.59 15.76
C GLU A 106 -6.47 16.85 15.55
N GLU A 107 -6.53 17.35 14.32
CA GLU A 107 -7.36 18.50 13.94
C GLU A 107 -8.86 18.20 14.14
N GLU A 108 -9.32 17.00 13.77
CA GLU A 108 -10.69 16.53 14.00
C GLU A 108 -11.02 16.44 15.49
N LEU A 109 -10.11 15.91 16.30
CA LEU A 109 -10.26 15.81 17.75
C LEU A 109 -10.35 17.20 18.39
N ALA A 110 -9.44 18.12 18.02
CA ALA A 110 -9.46 19.50 18.47
C ALA A 110 -10.77 20.22 18.07
N ALA A 111 -11.25 20.00 16.83
CA ALA A 111 -12.50 20.55 16.36
C ALA A 111 -13.72 19.97 17.12
N ALA A 112 -13.70 18.69 17.46
CA ALA A 112 -14.76 18.07 18.26
C ALA A 112 -14.80 18.64 19.69
N HIS A 113 -13.62 18.83 20.33
CA HIS A 113 -13.54 19.47 21.63
C HIS A 113 -14.05 20.91 21.62
N ASN A 114 -13.68 21.68 20.59
CA ASN A 114 -14.00 23.11 20.50
C ASN A 114 -15.35 23.41 19.82
N SER A 115 -16.11 22.39 19.42
CA SER A 115 -17.42 22.58 18.79
C SER A 115 -18.39 23.21 19.81
N PRO A 116 -18.97 24.41 19.55
CA PRO A 116 -19.95 25.01 20.44
C PRO A 116 -21.35 24.44 20.19
N PHE A 117 -22.16 24.34 21.25
CA PHE A 117 -23.60 24.10 21.10
C PHE A 117 -24.28 25.34 20.52
N ARG A 118 -25.08 25.15 19.47
CA ARG A 118 -25.97 26.17 18.92
C ARG A 118 -27.39 25.58 18.82
N PRO A 119 -28.38 26.16 19.52
CA PRO A 119 -29.76 25.70 19.42
C PRO A 119 -30.29 25.96 17.99
N SER A 120 -31.18 25.10 17.52
CA SER A 120 -31.76 25.23 16.17
C SER A 120 -32.82 26.34 16.07
N VAL A 121 -33.44 26.68 17.21
CA VAL A 121 -34.49 27.69 17.33
C VAL A 121 -34.04 28.81 18.26
N ALA A 122 -34.30 30.05 17.86
CA ALA A 122 -34.03 31.23 18.68
C ALA A 122 -34.96 31.26 19.92
N PRO A 123 -34.52 31.85 21.04
CA PRO A 123 -35.40 32.05 22.19
C PRO A 123 -36.58 32.98 21.84
N PRO A 124 -37.73 32.84 22.53
CA PRO A 124 -38.81 33.80 22.40
C PRO A 124 -38.34 35.22 22.72
N GLN A 125 -38.87 36.21 22.03
CA GLN A 125 -38.52 37.60 22.28
C GLN A 125 -39.01 38.04 23.67
N PRO A 126 -38.17 38.70 24.47
CA PRO A 126 -38.60 39.29 25.73
C PRO A 126 -39.73 40.31 25.50
N LEU A 127 -40.64 40.39 26.47
CA LEU A 127 -41.73 41.39 26.46
C LEU A 127 -41.15 42.81 26.55
N ASP A 128 -41.68 43.72 25.74
CA ASP A 128 -41.28 45.14 25.72
C ASP A 128 -42.04 45.92 26.80
N ALA A 129 -41.36 46.24 27.90
CA ALA A 129 -41.92 46.97 29.04
C ALA A 129 -42.55 48.33 28.65
N GLY A 130 -42.00 49.00 27.63
CA GLY A 130 -42.52 50.29 27.15
C GLY A 130 -43.83 50.15 26.37
N ARG A 131 -44.09 48.98 25.78
CA ARG A 131 -45.36 48.64 25.14
C ARG A 131 -46.35 48.04 26.14
N GLU A 132 -45.91 47.16 27.03
CA GLU A 132 -46.76 46.53 28.06
C GLU A 132 -47.53 47.56 28.89
N SER A 133 -46.84 48.63 29.32
CA SER A 133 -47.43 49.69 30.15
C SER A 133 -48.60 50.44 29.49
N ARG A 134 -48.79 50.33 28.17
CA ARG A 134 -49.90 50.94 27.43
C ARG A 134 -51.17 50.08 27.41
N TYR A 135 -51.05 48.80 27.74
CA TYR A 135 -52.16 47.84 27.75
C TYR A 135 -52.82 47.73 29.11
N ARG A 136 -54.02 47.15 29.15
CA ARG A 136 -54.72 46.91 30.41
C ARG A 136 -53.99 45.84 31.25
N PRO A 137 -54.10 45.87 32.58
CA PRO A 137 -53.43 44.89 33.44
C PRO A 137 -53.77 43.43 33.11
N GLU A 138 -55.00 43.16 32.65
CA GLU A 138 -55.43 41.81 32.26
C GLU A 138 -54.69 41.32 31.01
N ASP A 139 -54.53 42.20 30.02
CA ASP A 139 -53.80 41.92 28.77
C ASP A 139 -52.32 41.69 29.06
N GLN A 140 -51.72 42.51 29.94
CA GLN A 140 -50.33 42.33 30.41
C GLN A 140 -50.13 40.97 31.10
N ARG A 141 -51.10 40.51 31.90
CA ARG A 141 -51.01 39.20 32.55
C ARG A 141 -51.07 38.07 31.51
N LEU A 142 -51.97 38.16 30.54
CA LEU A 142 -52.10 37.16 29.49
C LEU A 142 -50.85 37.06 28.60
N ASP A 143 -50.24 38.20 28.26
CA ASP A 143 -49.00 38.21 27.46
C ASP A 143 -47.80 37.65 28.25
N ARG A 144 -47.73 37.92 29.56
CA ARG A 144 -46.76 37.25 30.45
C ARG A 144 -46.95 35.74 30.50
N GLU A 145 -48.17 35.27 30.71
CA GLU A 145 -48.50 33.83 30.73
C GLU A 145 -48.09 33.15 29.42
N ARG A 146 -48.39 33.77 28.27
CA ARG A 146 -48.00 33.26 26.95
C ARG A 146 -46.49 33.24 26.74
N TYR A 147 -45.79 34.29 27.16
CA TYR A 147 -44.33 34.35 27.08
C TYR A 147 -43.68 33.26 27.95
N GLU A 148 -44.15 33.07 29.18
CA GLU A 148 -43.66 32.03 30.09
C GLU A 148 -43.90 30.62 29.53
N GLU A 149 -45.07 30.36 28.96
CA GLU A 149 -45.36 29.09 28.28
C GLU A 149 -44.43 28.85 27.08
N ALA A 150 -44.26 29.86 26.21
CA ALA A 150 -43.37 29.78 25.06
C ALA A 150 -41.90 29.59 25.47
N LEU A 151 -41.46 30.25 26.54
CA LEU A 151 -40.12 30.10 27.10
C LEU A 151 -39.91 28.68 27.64
N GLY A 152 -40.86 28.16 28.42
CA GLY A 152 -40.79 26.80 28.95
C GLY A 152 -40.74 25.74 27.83
N ALA A 153 -41.55 25.91 26.77
CA ALA A 153 -41.51 25.02 25.61
C ALA A 153 -40.16 25.08 24.87
N TRP A 154 -39.62 26.29 24.67
CA TRP A 154 -38.30 26.48 24.05
C TRP A 154 -37.18 25.84 24.88
N GLU A 155 -37.19 26.02 26.21
CA GLU A 155 -36.19 25.44 27.11
C GLU A 155 -36.18 23.91 27.06
N GLN A 156 -37.37 23.28 27.06
CA GLN A 156 -37.50 21.82 26.94
C GLN A 156 -36.93 21.30 25.61
N GLN A 157 -37.25 21.99 24.51
CA GLN A 157 -36.71 21.64 23.19
C GLN A 157 -35.18 21.77 23.16
N VAL A 158 -34.65 22.90 23.64
CA VAL A 158 -33.20 23.16 23.68
C VAL A 158 -32.48 22.18 24.60
N ALA A 159 -33.08 21.77 25.71
CA ALA A 159 -32.51 20.76 26.60
C ALA A 159 -32.34 19.41 25.88
N ALA A 160 -33.36 18.97 25.13
CA ALA A 160 -33.30 17.74 24.33
C ALA A 160 -32.25 17.84 23.20
N GLU A 161 -32.17 18.99 22.51
CA GLU A 161 -31.14 19.24 21.50
C GLU A 161 -29.73 19.21 22.09
N ARG A 162 -29.53 19.86 23.23
CA ARG A 162 -28.25 19.90 23.95
C ARG A 162 -27.84 18.51 24.41
N ALA A 163 -28.77 17.68 24.88
CA ALA A 163 -28.48 16.29 25.23
C ALA A 163 -27.97 15.49 24.01
N ARG A 164 -28.68 15.57 22.88
CA ARG A 164 -28.26 14.91 21.63
C ARG A 164 -26.93 15.44 21.09
N TRP A 165 -26.71 16.75 21.18
CA TRP A 165 -25.44 17.37 20.79
C TRP A 165 -24.28 16.88 21.67
N ARG A 166 -24.45 16.83 23.00
CA ARG A 166 -23.44 16.28 23.93
C ARG A 166 -23.07 14.86 23.58
N GLN A 167 -24.06 13.99 23.39
CA GLN A 167 -23.84 12.59 23.03
C GLN A 167 -23.06 12.45 21.72
N ARG A 168 -23.42 13.20 20.68
CA ARG A 168 -22.71 13.18 19.39
C ARG A 168 -21.29 13.75 19.49
N ARG A 169 -21.09 14.78 20.30
CA ARG A 169 -19.76 15.38 20.54
C ARG A 169 -18.85 14.35 21.22
N GLU A 170 -19.35 13.67 22.25
CA GLU A 170 -18.57 12.66 22.96
C GLU A 170 -18.20 11.49 22.04
N ALA A 171 -19.18 10.94 21.29
CA ALA A 171 -18.90 9.88 20.34
C ALA A 171 -17.88 10.26 19.26
N ARG A 172 -17.84 11.55 18.84
CA ARG A 172 -16.82 12.05 17.90
C ARG A 172 -15.44 12.14 18.55
N ILE A 173 -15.37 12.60 19.80
CA ILE A 173 -14.12 12.65 20.57
C ILE A 173 -13.56 11.23 20.73
N ASP A 174 -14.38 10.28 21.20
CA ASP A 174 -13.98 8.89 21.39
C ASP A 174 -13.49 8.26 20.09
N ALA A 175 -14.26 8.43 19.00
CA ALA A 175 -13.89 7.87 17.69
C ALA A 175 -12.58 8.47 17.14
N ALA A 176 -12.37 9.78 17.30
CA ALA A 176 -11.14 10.44 16.89
C ALA A 176 -9.94 10.00 17.75
N GLN A 177 -10.11 9.92 19.07
CA GLN A 177 -9.07 9.44 19.99
C GLN A 177 -8.67 8.00 19.69
N ASP A 178 -9.64 7.11 19.46
CA ASP A 178 -9.40 5.72 19.09
C ASP A 178 -8.66 5.60 17.76
N ARG A 179 -9.03 6.43 16.77
CA ARG A 179 -8.35 6.48 15.48
C ARG A 179 -6.91 6.95 15.63
N LEU A 180 -6.68 8.02 16.39
CA LEU A 180 -5.34 8.55 16.68
C LEU A 180 -4.47 7.47 17.35
N ASN A 181 -5.01 6.77 18.34
CA ASN A 181 -4.32 5.68 19.04
C ASN A 181 -4.00 4.49 18.11
N ARG A 182 -4.87 4.15 17.15
CA ARG A 182 -4.60 3.10 16.16
C ARG A 182 -3.52 3.52 15.17
N GLU A 183 -3.60 4.74 14.64
CA GLU A 183 -2.65 5.25 13.65
C GLU A 183 -1.25 5.45 14.25
N ALA A 184 -1.17 5.98 15.47
CA ALA A 184 0.08 6.09 16.22
C ALA A 184 0.72 4.72 16.46
N ARG A 185 -0.07 3.69 16.84
CA ARG A 185 0.44 2.31 16.98
C ARG A 185 0.96 1.75 15.66
N ALA A 186 0.18 1.89 14.58
CA ALA A 186 0.59 1.42 13.26
C ALA A 186 1.89 2.09 12.77
N LEU A 187 2.06 3.39 13.05
CA LEU A 187 3.30 4.11 12.76
C LEU A 187 4.47 3.61 13.62
N ARG A 188 4.27 3.36 14.91
CA ARG A 188 5.32 2.81 15.80
C ARG A 188 5.76 1.42 15.37
N ASP A 189 4.83 0.55 14.98
CA ASP A 189 5.13 -0.79 14.47
C ASP A 189 5.93 -0.74 13.16
N LEU A 190 5.66 0.27 12.32
CA LEU A 190 6.36 0.46 11.06
C LEU A 190 7.69 1.21 11.21
N GLN A 191 7.82 2.20 12.09
CA GLN A 191 9.02 3.02 12.22
C GLN A 191 9.05 3.69 13.62
N PRO A 192 9.60 3.02 14.64
CA PRO A 192 9.56 3.51 16.02
C PRO A 192 10.34 4.82 16.21
N ASP A 193 11.43 4.99 15.45
CA ASP A 193 12.30 6.17 15.51
C ASP A 193 11.63 7.47 15.05
N LEU A 194 10.41 7.42 14.50
CA LEU A 194 9.68 8.62 14.06
C LEU A 194 9.22 9.50 15.22
N PHE A 195 9.09 8.95 16.42
CA PHE A 195 8.54 9.66 17.57
C PHE A 195 9.66 10.12 18.50
N THR A 196 9.47 11.27 19.17
CA THR A 196 10.41 11.81 20.16
C THR A 196 10.55 10.94 21.42
N GLY A 197 9.67 9.94 21.59
CA GLY A 197 9.74 8.96 22.66
C GLY A 197 8.67 7.86 22.53
N PRO A 198 8.74 6.80 23.35
CA PRO A 198 7.90 5.60 23.20
C PRO A 198 6.40 5.84 23.44
N ALA A 199 6.04 6.89 24.19
CA ALA A 199 4.65 7.29 24.45
C ALA A 199 4.25 8.59 23.73
N SER A 200 5.20 9.25 23.04
CA SER A 200 4.94 10.52 22.36
C SER A 200 4.19 10.30 21.05
N ILE A 201 3.36 11.28 20.68
CA ILE A 201 2.75 11.41 19.34
C ILE A 201 3.46 12.48 18.50
N GLU A 202 4.40 13.21 19.10
CA GLU A 202 5.20 14.22 18.43
C GLU A 202 6.29 13.56 17.57
N PHE A 203 6.42 14.06 16.34
CA PHE A 203 7.38 13.55 15.38
C PHE A 203 8.78 14.15 15.60
N ASP A 204 9.82 13.31 15.57
CA ASP A 204 11.20 13.76 15.47
C ASP A 204 11.46 14.30 14.05
N PRO A 205 11.77 15.60 13.89
CA PRO A 205 11.98 16.21 12.58
C PRO A 205 13.15 15.58 11.82
N VAL A 206 14.18 15.09 12.53
CA VAL A 206 15.33 14.42 11.90
C VAL A 206 14.93 13.05 11.36
N ALA A 207 14.15 12.28 12.12
CA ALA A 207 13.64 10.98 11.69
C ALA A 207 12.66 11.12 10.50
N VAL A 208 11.77 12.10 10.54
CA VAL A 208 10.87 12.43 9.41
C VAL A 208 11.67 12.81 8.16
N GLY A 209 12.72 13.62 8.31
CA GLY A 209 13.63 13.97 7.21
C GLY A 209 14.27 12.74 6.56
N ARG A 210 14.71 11.76 7.35
CA ARG A 210 15.30 10.51 6.83
C ARG A 210 14.28 9.66 6.06
N VAL A 211 13.06 9.55 6.57
CA VAL A 211 12.00 8.76 5.90
C VAL A 211 11.52 9.44 4.62
N THR A 212 11.53 10.77 4.57
CA THR A 212 11.14 11.54 3.38
C THR A 212 12.25 11.63 2.34
N ALA A 213 13.53 11.66 2.75
CA ALA A 213 14.70 11.66 1.86
C ALA A 213 14.81 10.39 0.98
N GLY A 214 14.16 9.29 1.37
CA GLY A 214 13.73 8.23 0.45
C GLY A 214 14.66 7.03 0.29
N CYS A 215 14.25 6.15 -0.63
CA CYS A 215 14.83 4.81 -0.84
C CYS A 215 16.06 4.77 -1.77
N GLY A 216 16.55 5.94 -2.19
CA GLY A 216 17.77 6.08 -2.96
C GLY A 216 18.87 6.53 -2.02
N GLY A 217 19.70 5.59 -1.55
CA GLY A 217 20.98 5.94 -0.92
C GLY A 217 21.88 6.68 -1.90
#